data_AF-A0A3L7TRF5-F1
#
_entry.id   AF-A0A3L7TRF5-F1
#
_cell.length_a   1.000
_cell.length_b   1.000
_cell.length_c   1.000
_cell.angle_alpha   90.00
_cell.angle_beta   90.00
_cell.angle_gamma   90.00
#
_symmetry.space_group_name_H-M   'P 1'
#
loop_
_entity.id
_entity.type
_entity.pdbx_description
1 polymer ?
#
loop_
_entity_poly.entity_id
_entity_poly.type
_entity_poly.pdbx_seq_one_letter_code
_entity_poly.pdbx_strand_id
1 'polypeptide(L)'
;FVADERLEVKFLTLVTLIGSTATTGFDLAVPSSGGWHRHFNFRLLSAGAKLSPTGVYVAEFELYSTDGVTLPCAPFWIVFNDGASTADHQTAIAWVELNLANSNPPCASDLNSDGDVGAADLAIALSAWGSTDADITGDGVTDAADLSILLSAWGPCP
;
A
#
# COMPACT_ATOMS: atom_id res chain seq x y z
N PHE A 1 -17.04 1.53 -3.36
CA PHE A 1 -17.35 2.63 -2.44
C PHE A 1 -18.67 2.36 -1.78
N VAL A 2 -18.66 2.22 -0.46
CA VAL A 2 -19.88 1.96 0.32
C VAL A 2 -20.44 3.33 0.75
N ALA A 3 -21.70 3.61 0.42
CA ALA A 3 -22.22 4.98 0.36
C ALA A 3 -22.48 5.61 1.75
N ASP A 4 -22.69 4.79 2.78
CA ASP A 4 -23.27 5.22 4.05
C ASP A 4 -22.36 4.98 5.27
N GLU A 5 -21.26 4.25 5.08
CA GLU A 5 -20.29 3.93 6.11
C GLU A 5 -19.36 5.11 6.37
N ARG A 6 -18.98 5.28 7.64
CA ARG A 6 -18.07 6.33 8.09
C ARG A 6 -17.03 5.72 9.01
N LEU A 7 -15.79 6.20 8.95
CA LEU A 7 -14.72 5.81 9.87
C LEU A 7 -14.44 6.97 10.83
N GLU A 8 -14.78 6.78 12.10
CA GLU A 8 -14.36 7.69 13.17
C GLU A 8 -12.92 7.38 13.56
N VAL A 9 -12.05 8.39 13.49
CA VAL A 9 -10.66 8.30 13.95
C VAL A 9 -10.50 9.24 15.14
N LYS A 10 -10.01 8.71 16.26
CA LYS A 10 -9.97 9.44 17.52
C LYS A 10 -8.65 9.28 18.26
N PHE A 11 -8.14 10.40 18.79
CA PHE A 11 -7.04 10.45 19.74
C PHE A 11 -7.41 11.36 20.91
N LEU A 12 -7.59 10.79 22.10
CA LEU A 12 -8.11 11.52 23.28
C LEU A 12 -9.44 12.24 22.94
N THR A 13 -9.43 13.57 22.92
CA THR A 13 -10.59 14.41 22.59
C THR A 13 -10.63 14.84 21.12
N LEU A 14 -9.54 14.62 20.36
CA LEU A 14 -9.47 14.90 18.93
C LEU A 14 -10.22 13.82 18.17
N VAL A 15 -11.08 14.22 17.26
CA VAL A 15 -11.91 13.32 16.46
C VAL A 15 -12.06 13.86 15.04
N THR A 16 -11.99 12.98 14.05
CA THR A 16 -12.40 13.24 12.69
C THR A 16 -13.26 12.09 12.19
N LEU A 17 -14.18 12.38 11.27
CA LEU A 17 -15.09 11.41 10.69
C LEU A 17 -14.88 11.35 9.19
N ILE A 18 -14.32 10.25 8.70
CA ILE A 18 -14.04 10.03 7.29
C ILE A 18 -15.29 9.45 6.64
N GLY A 19 -15.76 10.09 5.57
CA GLY A 19 -16.90 9.62 4.77
C GLY A 19 -16.51 9.26 3.34
N SER A 20 -17.37 9.58 2.38
CA SER A 20 -17.11 9.32 0.96
C SER A 20 -16.08 10.28 0.34
N THR A 21 -15.71 11.34 1.06
CA THR A 21 -14.72 12.34 0.65
C THR A 21 -13.64 12.48 1.72
N ALA A 22 -12.44 12.85 1.30
CA ALA A 22 -11.37 13.25 2.21
C ALA A 22 -11.87 14.31 3.20
N THR A 23 -11.45 14.18 4.46
CA THR A 23 -11.80 15.10 5.54
C THR A 23 -10.52 15.53 6.23
N THR A 24 -10.42 16.80 6.62
CA THR A 24 -9.26 17.29 7.38
C THR A 24 -9.09 16.49 8.68
N GLY A 25 -7.86 16.07 8.94
CA GLY A 25 -7.49 15.37 10.17
C GLY A 25 -7.35 16.34 11.35
N PHE A 26 -6.42 16.03 12.25
CA PHE A 26 -6.13 16.85 13.42
C PHE A 26 -4.62 16.91 13.70
N ASP A 27 -4.19 17.99 14.34
CA ASP A 27 -2.80 18.22 14.73
C ASP A 27 -2.43 17.40 15.96
N LEU A 28 -1.17 16.95 16.00
CA LEU A 28 -0.61 16.26 17.15
C LEU A 28 0.72 16.87 17.53
N ALA A 29 0.89 17.14 18.83
CA ALA A 29 2.17 17.63 19.33
C ALA A 29 3.27 16.56 19.15
N VAL A 30 4.36 16.98 18.51
CA VAL A 30 5.60 16.20 18.36
C VAL A 30 6.69 16.89 19.19
N PRO A 31 7.37 16.18 20.11
CA PRO A 31 8.46 16.75 20.89
C PRO A 31 9.65 17.11 20.00
N SER A 32 10.54 17.99 20.48
CA SER A 32 11.73 18.44 19.75
C SER A 32 12.71 17.33 19.37
N SER A 33 12.58 16.14 19.96
CA SER A 33 13.34 14.95 19.57
C SER A 33 12.86 14.32 18.25
N GLY A 34 11.72 14.75 17.70
CA GLY A 34 11.07 14.16 16.53
C GLY A 34 10.40 12.81 16.79
N GLY A 35 10.61 12.20 17.97
CA GLY A 35 10.02 10.92 18.32
C GLY A 35 8.51 11.01 18.54
N TRP A 36 7.75 10.17 17.83
CA TRP A 36 6.30 10.15 17.91
C TRP A 36 5.75 8.72 17.88
N HIS A 37 4.90 8.41 18.86
CA HIS A 37 4.18 7.14 19.00
C HIS A 37 2.79 7.45 19.57
N ARG A 38 1.73 7.14 18.83
CA ARG A 38 0.34 7.38 19.24
C ARG A 38 -0.50 6.13 19.02
N HIS A 39 -1.51 5.97 19.88
CA HIS A 39 -2.50 4.91 19.79
C HIS A 39 -3.84 5.55 19.40
N PHE A 40 -4.24 5.35 18.16
CA PHE A 40 -5.52 5.85 17.63
C PHE A 40 -6.64 4.84 17.88
N ASN A 41 -7.85 5.35 18.07
CA ASN A 41 -9.06 4.54 18.03
C ASN A 41 -9.70 4.70 16.65
N PHE A 42 -10.09 3.58 16.06
CA PHE A 42 -10.82 3.51 14.81
C PHE A 42 -12.18 2.88 15.09
N ARG A 43 -13.26 3.55 14.71
CA ARG A 43 -14.62 3.02 14.88
C ARG A 43 -15.38 3.14 13.57
N LEU A 44 -15.79 1.99 13.05
CA LEU A 44 -16.66 1.93 11.89
C LEU A 44 -18.10 2.25 12.31
N LEU A 45 -18.74 3.13 11.55
CA LEU A 45 -20.12 3.59 11.73
C LEU A 45 -20.91 3.36 10.45
N SER A 46 -22.22 3.16 10.58
CA SER A 46 -23.16 3.12 9.46
C SER A 46 -24.24 4.18 9.65
N ALA A 47 -24.78 4.71 8.56
CA ALA A 47 -25.87 5.66 8.62
C ALA A 47 -27.11 5.06 9.32
N GLY A 48 -27.79 5.85 10.15
CA GLY A 48 -29.08 5.49 10.73
C GLY A 48 -29.04 4.46 11.87
N ALA A 49 -27.97 4.42 12.66
CA ALA A 49 -27.81 3.55 13.85
C ALA A 49 -27.87 2.04 13.57
N LYS A 50 -27.72 1.63 12.31
CA LYS A 50 -27.46 0.22 11.97
C LYS A 50 -26.01 -0.11 12.32
N LEU A 51 -25.75 -1.39 12.64
CA LEU A 51 -24.38 -1.89 12.62
C LEU A 51 -23.88 -1.84 11.18
N SER A 52 -22.59 -1.51 11.01
CA SER A 52 -21.97 -1.60 9.70
C SER A 52 -21.95 -3.05 9.21
N PRO A 53 -22.09 -3.29 7.90
CA PRO A 53 -21.96 -4.62 7.35
C PRO A 53 -20.60 -5.25 7.71
N THR A 54 -20.54 -6.55 7.90
CA THR A 54 -19.27 -7.29 7.92
C THR A 54 -18.59 -7.14 6.55
N GLY A 55 -17.26 -6.92 6.54
CA GLY A 55 -16.53 -6.73 5.28
C GLY A 55 -15.10 -6.21 5.44
N VAL A 56 -14.50 -5.90 4.30
CA VAL A 56 -13.18 -5.27 4.20
C VAL A 56 -13.35 -3.79 3.90
N TYR A 57 -12.62 -2.95 4.65
CA TYR A 57 -12.71 -1.49 4.57
C TYR A 57 -11.33 -0.89 4.34
N VAL A 58 -11.21 -0.02 3.33
CA VAL A 58 -9.95 0.67 3.00
C VAL A 58 -10.11 2.13 3.36
N ALA A 59 -9.12 2.68 4.08
CA ALA A 59 -9.03 4.10 4.37
C ALA A 59 -7.65 4.62 3.99
N GLU A 60 -7.63 5.75 3.28
CA GLU A 60 -6.44 6.49 2.88
C GLU A 60 -6.10 7.56 3.93
N PHE A 61 -4.81 7.73 4.19
CA PHE A 61 -4.27 8.67 5.17
C PHE A 61 -3.05 9.39 4.60
N GLU A 62 -2.86 10.62 5.07
CA GLU A 62 -1.67 11.43 4.84
C GLU A 62 -1.24 12.05 6.17
N LEU A 63 0.07 12.04 6.44
CA LEU A 63 0.67 12.77 7.55
C LEU A 63 1.19 14.11 7.02
N TYR A 64 0.91 15.18 7.75
CA TYR A 64 1.35 16.53 7.44
C TYR A 64 2.10 17.13 8.64
N SER A 65 2.77 18.25 8.39
CA SER A 65 3.40 19.08 9.42
C SER A 65 2.89 20.51 9.35
N THR A 66 2.89 21.19 10.49
CA THR A 66 2.53 22.61 10.63
C THR A 66 3.74 23.53 10.79
N ASP A 67 4.96 22.99 10.66
CA ASP A 67 6.21 23.75 10.75
C ASP A 67 6.51 24.66 9.55
N GLY A 68 5.70 24.55 8.47
CA GLY A 68 5.83 25.34 7.25
C GLY A 68 7.00 24.94 6.34
N VAL A 69 7.74 23.87 6.66
CA VAL A 69 8.91 23.41 5.89
C VAL A 69 8.84 21.93 5.53
N THR A 70 8.25 21.11 6.38
CA THR A 70 8.10 19.67 6.17
C THR A 70 6.89 19.43 5.27
N LEU A 71 7.15 18.80 4.12
CA LEU A 71 6.11 18.41 3.19
C LEU A 71 5.28 17.24 3.76
N PRO A 72 4.00 17.11 3.36
CA PRO A 72 3.22 15.92 3.68
C PRO A 72 3.90 14.64 3.17
N CYS A 73 3.66 13.52 3.84
CA CYS A 73 4.10 12.24 3.35
C CYS A 73 3.31 11.83 2.10
N ALA A 74 3.80 10.84 1.36
CA ALA A 74 2.96 10.17 0.36
C ALA A 74 1.74 9.52 1.07
N PRO A 75 0.58 9.42 0.40
CA PRO A 75 -0.56 8.72 0.96
C PRO A 75 -0.21 7.28 1.35
N PHE A 76 -0.86 6.78 2.40
CA PHE A 76 -0.81 5.38 2.79
C PHE A 76 -2.20 4.88 3.14
N TRP A 77 -2.39 3.56 3.05
CA TRP A 77 -3.70 2.95 3.22
C TRP A 77 -3.69 1.96 4.38
N ILE A 78 -4.81 1.91 5.11
CA ILE A 78 -5.07 0.87 6.10
C ILE A 78 -6.26 0.03 5.61
N VAL A 79 -6.05 -1.29 5.53
CA VAL A 79 -7.06 -2.26 5.13
C VAL A 79 -7.59 -2.99 6.36
N PHE A 80 -8.75 -2.58 6.85
CA PHE A 80 -9.43 -3.18 7.99
C PHE A 80 -10.25 -4.40 7.56
N ASN A 81 -10.22 -5.46 8.36
CA ASN A 81 -11.07 -6.64 8.19
C ASN A 81 -12.03 -6.76 9.38
N ASP A 82 -13.33 -6.55 9.12
CA ASP A 82 -14.41 -6.81 10.07
C ASP A 82 -15.15 -8.08 9.66
N GLY A 83 -14.62 -9.24 10.08
CA GLY A 83 -15.28 -10.55 9.93
C GLY A 83 -15.34 -11.14 8.53
N ALA A 84 -14.61 -10.59 7.55
CA ALA A 84 -14.39 -11.22 6.26
C ALA A 84 -13.32 -12.34 6.37
N SER A 85 -13.25 -13.21 5.35
CA SER A 85 -12.24 -14.27 5.33
C SER A 85 -10.83 -13.69 5.16
N THR A 86 -9.81 -14.42 5.63
CA THR A 86 -8.41 -14.03 5.39
C THR A 86 -8.11 -13.94 3.89
N ALA A 87 -8.71 -14.81 3.06
CA ALA A 87 -8.53 -14.78 1.62
C ALA A 87 -9.05 -13.47 1.01
N ASP A 88 -10.26 -13.05 1.39
CA ASP A 88 -10.84 -11.78 0.90
C ASP A 88 -10.02 -10.57 1.37
N HIS A 89 -9.52 -10.61 2.61
CA HIS A 89 -8.65 -9.55 3.14
C HIS A 89 -7.34 -9.45 2.36
N GLN A 90 -6.70 -10.58 2.03
CA GLN A 90 -5.49 -10.61 1.20
C GLN A 90 -5.76 -10.13 -0.24
N THR A 91 -6.88 -10.54 -0.84
CA THR A 91 -7.29 -10.02 -2.16
C THR A 91 -7.49 -8.50 -2.12
N ALA A 92 -8.07 -7.96 -1.05
CA ALA A 92 -8.23 -6.52 -0.91
C ALA A 92 -6.90 -5.78 -0.71
N ILE A 93 -5.95 -6.34 0.06
CA ILE A 93 -4.59 -5.80 0.19
C ILE A 93 -3.92 -5.74 -1.19
N ALA A 94 -3.89 -6.85 -1.92
CA ALA A 94 -3.29 -6.91 -3.25
C ALA A 94 -3.95 -5.92 -4.23
N TRP A 95 -5.26 -5.73 -4.14
CA TRP A 95 -5.96 -4.74 -4.95
C TRP A 95 -5.53 -3.31 -4.59
N VAL A 96 -5.40 -2.98 -3.30
CA VAL A 96 -4.93 -1.66 -2.84
C VAL A 96 -3.49 -1.41 -3.31
N GLU A 97 -2.63 -2.41 -3.19
CA GLU A 97 -1.23 -2.34 -3.61
C GLU A 97 -1.12 -1.99 -5.10
N LEU A 98 -1.86 -2.72 -5.95
CA LEU A 98 -1.86 -2.57 -7.39
C LEU A 98 -2.57 -1.29 -7.90
N ASN A 99 -3.62 -0.82 -7.21
CA ASN A 99 -4.50 0.23 -7.77
C ASN A 99 -4.38 1.59 -7.07
N LEU A 100 -3.98 1.63 -5.80
CA LEU A 100 -3.96 2.85 -5.00
C LEU A 100 -2.56 3.21 -4.53
N ALA A 101 -1.84 2.22 -4.00
CA ALA A 101 -0.56 2.48 -3.37
C ALA A 101 0.58 2.72 -4.37
N ASN A 102 0.35 2.44 -5.66
CA ASN A 102 1.41 2.33 -6.66
C ASN A 102 2.59 1.51 -6.13
N SER A 103 2.32 0.61 -5.17
CA SER A 103 3.20 -0.48 -4.81
C SER A 103 2.85 -1.56 -5.81
N ASN A 104 3.17 -1.27 -7.06
CA ASN A 104 3.32 -2.26 -8.08
C ASN A 104 3.92 -3.51 -7.41
N PRO A 105 3.25 -4.68 -7.45
CA PRO A 105 3.90 -5.91 -7.04
C PRO A 105 5.29 -5.87 -7.67
N PRO A 106 6.41 -6.05 -6.93
CA PRO A 106 7.71 -5.98 -7.55
C PRO A 106 7.66 -6.88 -8.77
N CYS A 107 7.69 -6.32 -9.99
CA CYS A 107 7.80 -7.18 -11.14
C CYS A 107 9.14 -7.84 -10.89
N ALA A 108 9.14 -9.14 -10.62
CA ALA A 108 10.37 -9.84 -10.36
C ALA A 108 11.36 -9.71 -11.55
N SER A 109 10.83 -9.29 -12.71
CA SER A 109 11.55 -8.98 -13.93
C SER A 109 12.01 -7.52 -14.10
N ASP A 110 11.60 -6.58 -13.24
CA ASP A 110 12.16 -5.22 -13.15
C ASP A 110 13.34 -5.25 -12.17
N LEU A 111 14.49 -5.62 -12.72
CA LEU A 111 15.71 -5.91 -11.97
C LEU A 111 16.49 -4.65 -11.63
N ASN A 112 16.25 -3.54 -12.34
CA ASN A 112 16.86 -2.25 -12.04
C ASN A 112 15.95 -1.29 -11.25
N SER A 113 14.69 -1.69 -11.02
CA SER A 113 13.66 -0.93 -10.30
C SER A 113 13.35 0.43 -10.95
N ASP A 114 13.37 0.50 -12.29
CA ASP A 114 13.04 1.71 -13.04
C ASP A 114 11.57 1.83 -13.44
N GLY A 115 10.76 0.81 -13.14
CA GLY A 115 9.33 0.77 -13.44
C GLY A 115 8.98 0.24 -14.83
N ASP A 116 9.95 -0.23 -15.61
CA ASP A 116 9.74 -0.89 -16.90
C ASP A 116 10.54 -2.20 -16.96
N VAL A 117 9.93 -3.29 -17.46
CA VAL A 117 10.69 -4.50 -17.82
C VAL A 117 11.18 -4.34 -19.25
N GLY A 118 12.49 -4.16 -19.42
CA GLY A 118 13.07 -3.86 -20.71
C GLY A 118 14.48 -4.38 -20.95
N ALA A 119 15.17 -3.71 -21.87
CA ALA A 119 16.51 -4.12 -22.29
C ALA A 119 17.56 -3.99 -21.16
N ALA A 120 17.34 -3.10 -20.20
CA ALA A 120 18.21 -2.95 -19.04
C ALA A 120 18.12 -4.17 -18.12
N ASP A 121 16.90 -4.63 -17.81
CA ASP A 121 16.68 -5.84 -17.01
C ASP A 121 17.19 -7.08 -17.72
N LEU A 122 16.95 -7.19 -19.03
CA LEU A 122 17.51 -8.26 -19.84
C LEU A 122 19.04 -8.30 -19.75
N ALA A 123 19.71 -7.14 -19.79
CA ALA A 123 21.16 -7.08 -19.66
C ALA A 123 21.63 -7.51 -18.26
N ILE A 124 20.87 -7.18 -17.20
CA ILE A 124 21.13 -7.63 -15.84
C ILE A 124 20.99 -9.16 -15.74
N ALA A 125 19.89 -9.73 -16.23
CA ALA A 125 19.64 -11.17 -16.22
C ALA A 125 20.74 -11.96 -16.97
N LEU A 126 21.15 -11.48 -18.15
CA LEU A 126 22.23 -12.11 -18.92
C LEU A 126 23.60 -11.97 -18.24
N SER A 127 23.83 -10.89 -17.50
CA SER A 127 25.08 -10.69 -16.74
C SER A 127 25.13 -11.58 -15.50
N ALA A 128 23.97 -11.92 -14.94
CA ALA A 128 23.80 -12.78 -13.77
C ALA A 128 23.66 -14.28 -14.12
N TRP A 129 23.85 -14.66 -15.39
CA TRP A 129 23.60 -16.03 -15.86
C TRP A 129 24.36 -17.09 -15.05
N GLY A 130 23.65 -18.10 -14.56
CA GLY A 130 24.20 -19.17 -13.73
C GLY A 130 24.49 -18.78 -12.28
N SER A 131 24.09 -17.59 -11.84
CA SER A 131 24.16 -17.12 -10.44
C SER A 131 22.76 -17.05 -9.81
N THR A 132 22.64 -16.55 -8.59
CA THR A 132 21.35 -16.30 -7.93
C THR A 132 20.86 -14.86 -8.10
N ASP A 133 21.64 -13.99 -8.74
CA ASP A 133 21.45 -12.53 -8.67
C ASP A 133 20.27 -12.01 -9.51
N ALA A 134 19.75 -12.82 -10.45
CA ALA A 134 18.54 -12.55 -11.23
C ALA A 134 17.64 -13.80 -11.31
N ASP A 135 17.59 -14.58 -10.22
CA ASP A 135 16.70 -15.75 -10.08
C ASP A 135 15.25 -15.28 -9.83
N ILE A 136 14.48 -15.21 -10.92
CA ILE A 136 13.09 -14.76 -10.97
C ILE A 136 12.15 -15.91 -10.56
N THR A 137 12.53 -17.16 -10.84
CA THR A 137 11.76 -18.36 -10.51
C THR A 137 11.90 -18.79 -9.05
N GLY A 138 12.99 -18.39 -8.39
CA GLY A 138 13.36 -18.76 -7.02
C GLY A 138 13.91 -20.19 -6.90
N ASP A 139 14.45 -20.77 -7.98
CA ASP A 139 14.95 -22.14 -8.01
C ASP A 139 16.46 -22.28 -7.66
N GLY A 140 17.11 -21.15 -7.42
CA GLY A 140 18.51 -21.03 -7.04
C GLY A 140 19.47 -20.80 -8.20
N VAL A 141 18.98 -20.55 -9.42
CA VAL A 141 19.82 -20.20 -10.58
C VAL A 141 19.13 -19.27 -11.56
N THR A 142 19.86 -18.31 -12.14
CA THR A 142 19.43 -17.51 -13.28
C THR A 142 19.68 -18.27 -14.57
N ASP A 143 18.63 -18.76 -15.21
CA ASP A 143 18.70 -19.47 -16.47
C ASP A 143 17.58 -19.11 -17.46
N ALA A 144 17.33 -20.00 -18.43
CA ALA A 144 16.35 -19.77 -19.49
C ALA A 144 14.91 -19.69 -18.95
N ALA A 145 14.60 -20.29 -17.79
CA ALA A 145 13.31 -20.20 -17.15
C ALA A 145 13.03 -18.76 -16.67
N ASP A 146 13.99 -18.11 -16.01
CA ASP A 146 13.89 -16.71 -15.60
C ASP A 146 13.76 -15.78 -16.80
N LEU A 147 14.57 -16.03 -17.83
CA LEU A 147 14.52 -15.27 -19.06
C LEU A 147 13.14 -15.35 -19.74
N SER A 148 12.48 -16.52 -19.70
CA SER A 148 11.13 -16.67 -20.24
C SER A 148 10.10 -15.83 -19.46
N ILE A 149 10.25 -15.71 -18.14
CA ILE A 149 9.37 -14.87 -17.31
C ILE A 149 9.62 -13.39 -17.63
N LEU A 150 10.89 -12.97 -17.68
CA LEU A 150 11.28 -11.59 -18.02
C LEU A 150 10.71 -11.16 -19.36
N LEU A 151 10.88 -11.97 -20.41
CA LEU A 151 10.36 -11.66 -21.74
C LEU A 151 8.83 -11.66 -21.80
N SER A 152 8.16 -12.46 -20.94
CA SER A 152 6.70 -12.47 -20.85
C SER A 152 6.15 -11.22 -20.14
N ALA A 153 6.97 -10.58 -19.31
CA ALA A 153 6.63 -9.37 -18.57
C ALA A 153 7.05 -8.07 -19.29
N TRP A 154 7.55 -8.15 -20.54
CA TRP A 154 8.11 -7.00 -21.26
C TRP A 154 7.15 -5.82 -21.39
N GLY A 155 7.63 -4.63 -21.06
CA GLY A 155 6.87 -3.38 -21.08
C GLY A 155 6.70 -2.79 -19.67
N PRO A 156 5.74 -1.86 -19.51
CA PRO A 156 5.51 -1.22 -18.22
C PRO A 156 5.28 -2.23 -17.12
N CYS A 157 5.98 -2.02 -16.01
CA CYS A 157 5.79 -2.72 -14.76
C CYS A 157 4.82 -1.83 -13.93
N PRO A 158 3.53 -2.21 -13.77
CA PRO A 158 2.48 -1.33 -13.23
C PRO A 158 2.18 -1.48 -11.73
#